data_AF-A0A428E7Z5-F1
#
_entry.id   AF-A0A428E7Z5-F1
#
_cell.length_a   1.000
_cell.length_b   1.000
_cell.length_c   1.000
_cell.angle_alpha   90.00
_cell.angle_beta   90.00
_cell.angle_gamma   90.00
#
_symmetry.space_group_name_H-M   'P 1'
#
loop_
_entity.id
_entity.type
_entity.pdbx_description
1 polymer ?
#
loop_
_entity_poly.entity_id
_entity_poly.type
_entity_poly.pdbx_seq_one_letter_code
_entity_poly.pdbx_strand_id
1 'polypeptide(L)'
;MDVWSAKRIKEQGADAVKFLLYYDVDSSDELNQQKQAYIERIGSECVAEDIPFFLEILAYDEKITDAGSAEYAKVKPHKVIGAMKVFSDPRFNIDVLKVEVPVNVKYVEGFGDGEIVHTREEAAAFFKAQDEATNLPYIYLSAGVSAKLFQDTLVFAHESGANFNGVLCGRATWAGSVEAYIKDGEAAAREWLRTTGFENIDELNKVLQTTATSWTERV
;
A
#
# COMPACT_ATOMS: atom_id res chain seq x y z
N MET A 1 -17.96 8.20 -10.59
CA MET A 1 -18.14 8.71 -9.22
C MET A 1 -19.32 9.66 -9.21
N ASP A 2 -20.20 9.60 -8.21
CA ASP A 2 -21.53 10.23 -8.29
C ASP A 2 -21.50 11.76 -8.46
N VAL A 3 -20.52 12.44 -7.87
CA VAL A 3 -20.37 13.91 -7.94
C VAL A 3 -18.92 14.38 -8.14
N TRP A 4 -17.98 13.47 -8.43
CA TRP A 4 -16.56 13.78 -8.62
C TRP A 4 -16.07 13.29 -9.98
N SER A 5 -15.03 13.95 -10.49
CA SER A 5 -14.24 13.57 -11.67
C SER A 5 -12.79 13.95 -11.43
N ALA A 6 -11.85 13.46 -12.24
CA ALA A 6 -10.44 13.87 -12.13
C ALA A 6 -10.29 15.40 -12.22
N LYS A 7 -11.06 16.03 -13.12
CA LYS A 7 -11.11 17.49 -13.28
C LYS A 7 -11.50 18.22 -12.00
N ARG A 8 -12.57 17.77 -11.33
CA ARG A 8 -13.04 18.38 -10.08
C ARG A 8 -12.03 18.20 -8.95
N ILE A 9 -11.32 17.07 -8.92
CA ILE A 9 -10.23 16.83 -7.96
C ILE A 9 -9.09 17.83 -8.21
N LYS A 10 -8.66 18.00 -9.46
CA LYS A 10 -7.65 19.00 -9.84
C LYS A 10 -8.09 20.43 -9.51
N GLU A 11 -9.34 20.78 -9.75
CA GLU A 11 -9.91 22.10 -9.44
C GLU A 11 -9.95 22.42 -7.93
N GLN A 12 -9.88 21.41 -7.05
CA GLN A 12 -9.69 21.60 -5.60
C GLN A 12 -8.23 21.80 -5.19
N GLY A 13 -7.29 21.81 -6.15
CA GLY A 13 -5.87 21.99 -5.90
C GLY A 13 -5.12 20.71 -5.52
N ALA A 14 -5.65 19.53 -5.86
CA ALA A 14 -4.94 18.27 -5.64
C ALA A 14 -3.80 18.07 -6.65
N ASP A 15 -2.68 17.54 -6.17
CA ASP A 15 -1.52 17.17 -7.00
C ASP A 15 -1.63 15.76 -7.61
N ALA A 16 -2.60 14.96 -7.17
CA ALA A 16 -2.81 13.60 -7.68
C ALA A 16 -4.28 13.16 -7.49
N VAL A 17 -4.73 12.25 -8.35
CA VAL A 17 -5.96 11.48 -8.15
C VAL A 17 -5.58 10.13 -7.54
N LYS A 18 -6.23 9.76 -6.44
CA LYS A 18 -6.06 8.45 -5.82
C LYS A 18 -7.35 7.66 -5.91
N PHE A 19 -7.28 6.43 -6.42
CA PHE A 19 -8.42 5.49 -6.42
C PHE A 19 -8.08 4.20 -5.67
N LEU A 20 -9.03 3.62 -4.95
CA LEU A 20 -8.88 2.32 -4.29
C LEU A 20 -9.61 1.25 -5.09
N LEU A 21 -8.91 0.16 -5.40
CA LEU A 21 -9.46 -1.04 -6.02
C LEU A 21 -9.25 -2.25 -5.10
N TYR A 22 -10.34 -2.98 -4.85
CA TYR A 22 -10.25 -4.35 -4.34
C TYR A 22 -10.10 -5.33 -5.51
N TYR A 23 -9.02 -6.09 -5.50
CA TYR A 23 -8.69 -6.99 -6.61
C TYR A 23 -8.30 -8.37 -6.13
N ASP A 24 -9.00 -9.38 -6.64
CA ASP A 24 -8.60 -10.78 -6.54
C ASP A 24 -8.21 -11.22 -7.95
N VAL A 25 -6.94 -11.57 -8.13
CA VAL A 25 -6.39 -11.98 -9.44
C VAL A 25 -7.02 -13.28 -9.94
N ASP A 26 -7.62 -14.07 -9.06
CA ASP A 26 -8.26 -15.35 -9.37
C ASP A 26 -9.80 -15.24 -9.49
N SER A 27 -10.37 -14.02 -9.36
CA SER A 27 -11.79 -13.75 -9.68
C SER A 27 -12.09 -14.09 -11.15
N SER A 28 -13.38 -14.28 -11.45
CA SER A 28 -13.81 -14.54 -12.84
C SER A 28 -13.38 -13.43 -13.80
N ASP A 29 -13.09 -13.81 -15.04
CA ASP A 29 -12.71 -12.88 -16.10
C ASP A 29 -13.75 -11.78 -16.29
N GLU A 30 -15.05 -12.11 -16.19
CA GLU A 30 -16.14 -11.14 -16.30
C GLU A 30 -16.04 -10.05 -15.22
N LEU A 31 -15.83 -10.44 -13.96
CA LEU A 31 -15.72 -9.50 -12.85
C LEU A 31 -14.45 -8.65 -12.97
N ASN A 32 -13.33 -9.28 -13.30
CA ASN A 32 -12.05 -8.58 -13.43
C ASN A 32 -12.02 -7.64 -14.65
N GLN A 33 -12.66 -7.99 -15.76
CA GLN A 33 -12.79 -7.09 -16.93
C GLN A 33 -13.59 -5.83 -16.59
N GLN A 34 -14.65 -5.93 -15.78
CA GLN A 34 -15.38 -4.76 -15.32
C GLN A 34 -14.50 -3.82 -14.48
N LYS A 35 -13.71 -4.39 -13.57
CA LYS A 35 -12.74 -3.63 -12.74
C LYS A 35 -11.67 -2.97 -13.61
N GLN A 36 -11.06 -3.73 -14.53
CA GLN A 36 -10.03 -3.22 -15.45
C GLN A 36 -10.57 -2.08 -16.33
N ALA A 37 -11.74 -2.24 -16.95
CA ALA A 37 -12.38 -1.19 -17.75
C ALA A 37 -12.70 0.06 -16.91
N TYR A 38 -12.98 -0.09 -15.62
CA TYR A 38 -13.17 1.04 -14.72
C TYR A 38 -11.86 1.81 -14.49
N ILE A 39 -10.74 1.09 -14.30
CA ILE A 39 -9.42 1.70 -14.14
C ILE A 39 -8.95 2.37 -15.43
N GLU A 40 -9.19 1.78 -16.60
CA GLU A 40 -8.89 2.42 -17.90
C GLU A 40 -9.56 3.79 -18.03
N ARG A 41 -10.81 3.92 -17.58
CA ARG A 41 -11.55 5.20 -17.61
C ARG A 41 -10.89 6.24 -16.70
N ILE A 42 -10.54 5.86 -15.48
CA ILE A 42 -9.91 6.77 -14.52
C ILE A 42 -8.52 7.20 -15.02
N GLY A 43 -7.72 6.25 -15.50
CA GLY A 43 -6.41 6.55 -16.09
C GLY A 43 -6.54 7.52 -17.27
N SER A 44 -7.52 7.30 -18.15
CA SER A 44 -7.80 8.21 -19.27
C SER A 44 -8.24 9.61 -18.81
N GLU A 45 -9.06 9.71 -17.75
CA GLU A 45 -9.41 10.99 -17.15
C GLU A 45 -8.18 11.72 -16.59
N CYS A 46 -7.27 11.00 -15.92
CA CYS A 46 -6.06 11.57 -15.33
C CYS A 46 -5.07 12.07 -16.40
N VAL A 47 -4.94 11.33 -17.51
CA VAL A 47 -4.18 11.78 -18.69
C VAL A 47 -4.79 13.04 -19.30
N ALA A 48 -6.11 13.07 -19.49
CA ALA A 48 -6.80 14.22 -20.10
C ALA A 48 -6.68 15.48 -19.24
N GLU A 49 -6.69 15.32 -17.92
CA GLU A 49 -6.57 16.42 -16.97
C GLU A 49 -5.12 16.71 -16.57
N ASP A 50 -4.13 15.98 -17.10
CA ASP A 50 -2.70 16.14 -16.79
C ASP A 50 -2.46 16.18 -15.26
N ILE A 51 -2.85 15.10 -14.59
CA ILE A 51 -2.73 14.92 -13.14
C ILE A 51 -2.31 13.47 -12.82
N PRO A 52 -1.29 13.24 -11.97
CA PRO A 52 -0.84 11.90 -11.61
C PRO A 52 -1.94 10.99 -11.05
N PHE A 53 -1.97 9.74 -11.49
CA PHE A 53 -2.88 8.71 -11.04
C PHE A 53 -2.19 7.72 -10.08
N PHE A 54 -2.64 7.73 -8.83
CA PHE A 54 -2.26 6.78 -7.80
C PHE A 54 -3.32 5.68 -7.68
N LEU A 55 -2.99 4.47 -8.10
CA LEU A 55 -3.88 3.32 -7.87
C LEU A 55 -3.48 2.60 -6.58
N GLU A 56 -4.38 2.61 -5.60
CA GLU A 56 -4.28 1.74 -4.43
C GLU A 56 -4.95 0.40 -4.72
N ILE A 57 -4.22 -0.69 -4.52
CA ILE A 57 -4.73 -2.05 -4.66
C ILE A 57 -4.75 -2.70 -3.28
N LEU A 58 -5.94 -3.14 -2.86
CA LEU A 58 -6.09 -4.06 -1.74
C LEU A 58 -6.43 -5.45 -2.29
N ALA A 59 -5.52 -6.38 -2.06
CA ALA A 59 -5.71 -7.74 -2.52
C ALA A 59 -6.68 -8.48 -1.59
N TYR A 60 -7.49 -9.38 -2.15
CA TYR A 60 -8.34 -10.28 -1.36
C TYR A 60 -8.46 -11.63 -2.06
N ASP A 61 -9.13 -12.58 -1.41
CA ASP A 61 -9.58 -13.84 -2.00
C ASP A 61 -11.09 -13.99 -1.78
N GLU A 62 -11.85 -14.32 -2.82
CA GLU A 62 -13.32 -14.48 -2.71
C GLU A 62 -13.75 -15.60 -1.74
N LYS A 63 -12.86 -16.56 -1.46
CA LYS A 63 -13.14 -17.74 -0.63
C LYS A 63 -12.55 -17.62 0.77
N ILE A 64 -11.63 -16.69 1.02
CA ILE A 64 -10.99 -16.48 2.31
C ILE A 64 -11.48 -15.16 2.92
N THR A 65 -12.32 -15.26 3.95
CA THR A 65 -12.98 -14.09 4.54
C THR A 65 -12.09 -13.27 5.46
N ASP A 66 -11.12 -13.91 6.13
CA ASP A 66 -10.19 -13.26 7.05
C ASP A 66 -8.84 -13.02 6.37
N ALA A 67 -8.62 -11.79 5.90
CA ALA A 67 -7.35 -11.34 5.33
C ALA A 67 -6.19 -11.30 6.35
N GLY A 68 -6.48 -11.43 7.65
CA GLY A 68 -5.50 -11.57 8.71
C GLY A 68 -5.06 -13.00 9.00
N SER A 69 -5.71 -14.00 8.40
CA SER A 69 -5.49 -15.43 8.69
C SER A 69 -4.20 -16.00 8.11
N ALA A 70 -3.74 -17.12 8.67
CA ALA A 70 -2.63 -17.92 8.13
C ALA A 70 -2.96 -18.50 6.74
N GLU A 71 -4.24 -18.79 6.48
CA GLU A 71 -4.72 -19.24 5.17
C GLU A 71 -4.50 -18.16 4.11
N TYR A 72 -4.93 -16.92 4.38
CA TYR A 72 -4.68 -15.80 3.46
C TYR A 72 -3.19 -15.49 3.34
N ALA A 73 -2.41 -15.60 4.43
CA ALA A 73 -0.97 -15.36 4.40
C ALA A 73 -0.22 -16.25 3.40
N LYS A 74 -0.71 -17.47 3.12
CA LYS A 74 -0.14 -18.39 2.11
C LYS A 74 -0.32 -17.87 0.68
N VAL A 75 -1.47 -17.26 0.39
CA VAL A 75 -1.82 -16.81 -0.98
C VAL A 75 -1.51 -15.34 -1.22
N LYS A 76 -1.33 -14.54 -0.16
CA LYS A 76 -1.09 -13.09 -0.26
C LYS A 76 0.01 -12.70 -1.27
N PRO A 77 1.17 -13.38 -1.34
CA PRO A 77 2.19 -13.04 -2.32
C PRO A 77 1.68 -13.12 -3.76
N HIS A 78 0.98 -14.21 -4.12
CA HIS A 78 0.35 -14.40 -5.43
C HIS A 78 -0.65 -13.29 -5.73
N LYS A 79 -1.53 -12.96 -4.78
CA LYS A 79 -2.57 -11.95 -4.96
C LYS A 79 -2.00 -10.55 -5.19
N VAL A 80 -1.07 -10.12 -4.34
CA VAL A 80 -0.46 -8.77 -4.41
C VAL A 80 0.41 -8.64 -5.67
N ILE A 81 1.31 -9.60 -5.91
CA ILE A 81 2.25 -9.55 -7.04
C ILE A 81 1.50 -9.70 -8.37
N GLY A 82 0.52 -10.60 -8.45
CA GLY A 82 -0.30 -10.76 -9.63
C GLY A 82 -1.09 -9.49 -9.99
N ALA A 83 -1.65 -8.81 -8.99
CA ALA A 83 -2.38 -7.58 -9.23
C ALA A 83 -1.46 -6.45 -9.72
N MET A 84 -0.25 -6.34 -9.15
CA MET A 84 0.76 -5.39 -9.63
C MET A 84 1.12 -5.64 -11.10
N LYS A 85 1.30 -6.91 -11.52
CA LYS A 85 1.59 -7.24 -12.92
C LYS A 85 0.48 -6.79 -13.86
N VAL A 86 -0.78 -7.02 -13.50
CA VAL A 86 -1.94 -6.60 -14.30
C VAL A 86 -1.94 -5.07 -14.44
N PHE A 87 -1.90 -4.35 -13.32
CA PHE A 87 -2.06 -2.90 -13.32
C PHE A 87 -0.77 -2.13 -13.63
N SER A 88 0.30 -2.82 -14.01
CA SER A 88 1.49 -2.19 -14.61
C SER A 88 1.39 -2.07 -16.13
N ASP A 89 0.35 -2.62 -16.75
CA ASP A 89 0.11 -2.46 -18.19
C ASP A 89 -0.15 -0.96 -18.51
N PRO A 90 0.56 -0.38 -19.50
CA PRO A 90 0.41 1.03 -19.86
C PRO A 90 -1.03 1.48 -20.19
N ARG A 91 -1.91 0.56 -20.59
CA ARG A 91 -3.32 0.88 -20.89
C ARG A 91 -4.08 1.48 -19.72
N PHE A 92 -3.61 1.23 -18.49
CA PHE A 92 -4.25 1.74 -17.28
C PHE A 92 -3.79 3.15 -16.90
N ASN A 93 -2.73 3.69 -17.54
CA ASN A 93 -2.18 5.03 -17.28
C ASN A 93 -1.99 5.33 -15.78
N ILE A 94 -1.40 4.38 -15.04
CA ILE A 94 -1.09 4.54 -13.62
C ILE A 94 0.31 5.10 -13.49
N ASP A 95 0.46 6.16 -12.70
CA ASP A 95 1.76 6.78 -12.42
C ASP A 95 2.43 6.17 -11.19
N VAL A 96 1.65 5.85 -10.15
CA VAL A 96 2.17 5.25 -8.91
C VAL A 96 1.24 4.16 -8.38
N LEU A 97 1.81 3.00 -8.06
CA LEU A 97 1.10 1.92 -7.38
C LEU A 97 1.22 2.08 -5.86
N LYS A 98 0.09 2.20 -5.15
CA LYS A 98 0.04 2.08 -3.69
C LYS A 98 -0.39 0.66 -3.31
N VAL A 99 0.51 -0.11 -2.72
CA VAL A 99 0.33 -1.57 -2.56
C VAL A 99 0.64 -2.03 -1.14
N GLU A 100 0.10 -3.20 -0.80
CA GLU A 100 0.52 -3.93 0.38
C GLU A 100 1.93 -4.51 0.20
N VAL A 101 2.62 -4.77 1.31
CA VAL A 101 3.75 -5.70 1.30
C VAL A 101 3.25 -7.12 0.93
N PRO A 102 4.04 -7.96 0.25
CA PRO A 102 3.55 -9.19 -0.37
C PRO A 102 3.33 -10.30 0.67
N VAL A 103 3.85 -10.13 1.88
CA VAL A 103 3.72 -11.08 3.00
C VAL A 103 2.97 -10.46 4.17
N ASN A 104 2.34 -11.30 4.98
CA ASN A 104 1.92 -10.88 6.31
C ASN A 104 3.07 -11.19 7.28
N VAL A 105 3.81 -10.15 7.68
CA VAL A 105 5.03 -10.29 8.50
C VAL A 105 4.79 -10.98 9.84
N LYS A 106 3.56 -11.02 10.37
CA LYS A 106 3.22 -11.78 11.58
C LYS A 106 3.44 -13.29 11.44
N TYR A 107 3.44 -13.81 10.21
CA TYR A 107 3.64 -15.22 9.89
C TYR A 107 5.00 -15.51 9.25
N VAL A 108 5.93 -14.56 9.32
CA VAL A 108 7.31 -14.72 8.84
C VAL A 108 8.21 -15.10 10.02
N GLU A 109 9.09 -16.07 9.82
CA GLU A 109 10.07 -16.50 10.80
C GLU A 109 10.86 -15.31 11.37
N GLY A 110 10.89 -15.19 12.70
CA GLY A 110 11.61 -14.15 13.43
C GLY A 110 10.87 -12.81 13.60
N PHE A 111 9.65 -12.67 13.07
CA PHE A 111 8.83 -11.45 13.25
C PHE A 111 7.65 -11.62 14.20
N GLY A 112 6.96 -12.76 14.14
CA GLY A 112 5.82 -13.08 15.00
C GLY A 112 6.11 -14.20 15.98
N ASP A 113 5.33 -14.25 17.07
CA ASP A 113 5.42 -15.29 18.10
C ASP A 113 4.52 -16.52 17.80
N GLY A 114 3.85 -16.52 16.65
CA GLY A 114 2.80 -17.48 16.30
C GLY A 114 3.20 -18.53 15.27
N GLU A 115 2.21 -19.02 14.53
CA GLU A 115 2.42 -19.92 13.38
C GLU A 115 3.37 -19.26 12.36
N ILE A 116 4.31 -20.05 11.83
CA ILE A 116 5.19 -19.62 10.74
C ILE A 116 4.62 -20.17 9.44
N VAL A 117 4.28 -19.27 8.52
CA VAL A 117 3.80 -19.62 7.18
C VAL A 117 4.93 -19.52 6.16
N HIS A 118 5.85 -18.56 6.34
CA HIS A 118 6.99 -18.35 5.45
C HIS A 118 8.29 -18.25 6.28
N THR A 119 9.33 -18.91 5.80
CA THR A 119 10.71 -18.66 6.27
C THR A 119 11.15 -17.23 5.93
N ARG A 120 12.22 -16.75 6.58
CA ARG A 120 12.75 -15.41 6.27
C ARG A 120 13.24 -15.34 4.81
N GLU A 121 13.81 -16.42 4.29
CA GLU A 121 14.28 -16.53 2.91
C GLU A 121 13.12 -16.49 1.89
N GLU A 122 12.03 -17.21 2.15
CA GLU A 122 10.84 -17.17 1.29
C GLU A 122 10.21 -15.77 1.28
N ALA A 123 10.10 -15.15 2.45
CA ALA A 123 9.57 -13.80 2.57
C ALA A 123 10.42 -12.78 1.78
N ALA A 124 11.75 -12.89 1.87
CA ALA A 124 12.67 -12.04 1.12
C ALA A 124 12.52 -12.25 -0.41
N ALA A 125 12.37 -13.49 -0.86
CA ALA A 125 12.13 -13.79 -2.26
C ALA A 125 10.82 -13.16 -2.78
N PHE A 126 9.76 -13.08 -1.96
CA PHE A 126 8.53 -12.41 -2.35
C PHE A 126 8.67 -10.90 -2.47
N PHE A 127 9.45 -10.24 -1.61
CA PHE A 127 9.76 -8.81 -1.74
C PHE A 127 10.50 -8.52 -3.05
N LYS A 128 11.50 -9.34 -3.38
CA LYS A 128 12.21 -9.23 -4.66
C LYS A 128 11.27 -9.48 -5.85
N ALA A 129 10.43 -10.51 -5.80
CA ALA A 129 9.48 -10.81 -6.86
C ALA A 129 8.41 -9.70 -7.03
N GLN A 130 8.09 -8.97 -5.95
CA GLN A 130 7.23 -7.80 -6.01
C GLN A 130 7.90 -6.63 -6.72
N ASP A 131 9.19 -6.39 -6.45
CA ASP A 131 9.98 -5.37 -7.15
C ASP A 131 10.04 -5.62 -8.65
N GLU A 132 10.27 -6.88 -9.04
CA GLU A 132 10.32 -7.34 -10.43
C GLU A 132 8.93 -7.37 -11.12
N ALA A 133 7.85 -7.15 -10.38
CA ALA A 133 6.49 -7.22 -10.91
C ALA A 133 6.03 -5.95 -11.63
N THR A 134 6.75 -4.85 -11.46
CA THR A 134 6.37 -3.54 -12.00
C THR A 134 7.58 -2.70 -12.40
N ASN A 135 7.41 -1.93 -13.46
CA ASN A 135 8.35 -0.85 -13.82
C ASN A 135 7.90 0.51 -13.24
N LEU A 136 6.69 0.60 -12.68
CA LEU A 136 6.16 1.84 -12.13
C LEU A 136 6.76 2.12 -10.75
N PRO A 137 6.85 3.40 -10.34
CA PRO A 137 7.00 3.72 -8.93
C PRO A 137 5.93 3.05 -8.08
N TYR A 138 6.33 2.46 -6.96
CA TYR A 138 5.39 1.86 -6.02
C TYR A 138 5.73 2.23 -4.57
N ILE A 139 4.69 2.41 -3.77
CA ILE A 139 4.78 2.82 -2.37
C ILE A 139 3.96 1.88 -1.48
N TYR A 140 4.43 1.66 -0.26
CA TYR A 140 3.72 0.78 0.67
C TYR A 140 2.63 1.50 1.47
N LEU A 141 1.56 0.77 1.72
CA LEU A 141 0.54 1.10 2.71
C LEU A 141 0.76 0.28 4.00
N SER A 142 0.43 0.84 5.16
CA SER A 142 0.74 0.20 6.45
C SER A 142 -0.30 -0.83 6.92
N ALA A 143 -1.45 -0.96 6.25
CA ALA A 143 -2.53 -1.90 6.54
C ALA A 143 -3.07 -1.93 8.00
N GLY A 144 -2.64 -1.01 8.88
CA GLY A 144 -3.05 -0.97 10.29
C GLY A 144 -2.17 -1.79 11.24
N VAL A 145 -0.96 -2.19 10.82
CA VAL A 145 0.06 -2.68 11.78
C VAL A 145 0.58 -1.54 12.66
N SER A 146 1.27 -1.87 13.75
CA SER A 146 1.90 -0.86 14.62
C SER A 146 3.01 -0.10 13.88
N ALA A 147 3.32 1.12 14.33
CA ALA A 147 4.41 1.94 13.77
C ALA A 147 5.73 1.15 13.69
N LYS A 148 6.12 0.52 14.80
CA LYS A 148 7.34 -0.27 14.90
C LYS A 148 7.37 -1.45 13.94
N LEU A 149 6.29 -2.23 13.87
CA LEU A 149 6.23 -3.37 12.96
C LEU A 149 6.28 -2.93 11.50
N PHE A 150 5.66 -1.80 11.15
CA PHE A 150 5.75 -1.25 9.80
C PHE A 150 7.19 -0.81 9.46
N GLN A 151 7.85 -0.08 10.36
CA GLN A 151 9.24 0.33 10.21
C GLN A 151 10.18 -0.87 10.00
N ASP A 152 10.06 -1.90 10.84
CA ASP A 152 10.88 -3.12 10.73
C ASP A 152 10.59 -3.87 9.41
N THR A 153 9.35 -3.81 8.92
CA THR A 153 8.98 -4.34 7.60
C THR A 153 9.66 -3.58 6.46
N LEU A 154 9.79 -2.25 6.54
CA LEU A 154 10.47 -1.46 5.51
C LEU A 154 11.97 -1.76 5.45
N VAL A 155 12.61 -1.93 6.61
CA VAL A 155 14.01 -2.38 6.69
C VAL A 155 14.15 -3.75 6.04
N PHE A 156 13.28 -4.69 6.38
CA PHE A 156 13.30 -6.03 5.80
C PHE A 156 13.05 -6.04 4.29
N ALA A 157 12.11 -5.23 3.79
CA ALA A 157 11.85 -5.06 2.37
C ALA A 157 13.10 -4.58 1.62
N HIS A 158 13.77 -3.55 2.15
CA HIS A 158 15.01 -3.02 1.60
C HIS A 158 16.13 -4.08 1.59
N GLU A 159 16.38 -4.75 2.71
CA GLU A 159 17.36 -5.85 2.81
C GLU A 159 17.06 -7.01 1.85
N SER A 160 15.78 -7.21 1.52
CA SER A 160 15.31 -8.24 0.58
C SER A 160 15.40 -7.82 -0.89
N GLY A 161 15.88 -6.61 -1.18
CA GLY A 161 16.06 -6.09 -2.54
C GLY A 161 14.83 -5.41 -3.14
N ALA A 162 13.84 -5.02 -2.33
CA ALA A 162 12.72 -4.20 -2.80
C ALA A 162 13.14 -2.73 -2.94
N ASN A 163 13.06 -2.18 -4.15
CA ASN A 163 13.39 -0.78 -4.44
C ASN A 163 12.11 0.08 -4.41
N PHE A 164 11.38 0.02 -3.29
CA PHE A 164 10.14 0.76 -3.09
C PHE A 164 10.41 2.27 -2.96
N ASN A 165 9.44 3.09 -3.38
CA ASN A 165 9.65 4.54 -3.58
C ASN A 165 9.08 5.43 -2.48
N GLY A 166 8.74 4.85 -1.34
CA GLY A 166 8.17 5.55 -0.20
C GLY A 166 6.93 4.85 0.35
N VAL A 167 6.13 5.60 1.10
CA VAL A 167 4.94 5.07 1.78
C VAL A 167 3.80 6.09 1.78
N LEU A 168 2.57 5.59 1.84
CA LEU A 168 1.39 6.37 2.23
C LEU A 168 0.82 5.77 3.51
N CYS A 169 1.46 6.12 4.63
CA CYS A 169 1.14 5.62 5.97
C CYS A 169 0.08 6.49 6.67
N GLY A 170 -0.93 5.85 7.26
CA GLY A 170 -2.00 6.53 8.00
C GLY A 170 -2.08 6.08 9.45
N ARG A 171 -2.88 5.03 9.70
CA ARG A 171 -3.21 4.56 11.06
C ARG A 171 -2.00 4.30 11.96
N ALA A 172 -0.91 3.77 11.41
CA ALA A 172 0.30 3.51 12.21
C ALA A 172 0.90 4.81 12.82
N THR A 173 0.63 5.97 12.22
CA THR A 173 1.11 7.28 12.70
C THR A 173 0.12 7.93 13.67
N TRP A 174 -1.18 7.94 13.36
CA TRP A 174 -2.16 8.79 14.06
C TRP A 174 -3.27 8.06 14.82
N ALA A 175 -3.38 6.72 14.77
CA ALA A 175 -4.55 6.02 15.34
C ALA A 175 -4.82 6.34 16.82
N GLY A 176 -3.77 6.53 17.64
CA GLY A 176 -3.93 6.87 19.06
C GLY A 176 -4.55 8.25 19.31
N SER A 177 -4.49 9.18 18.35
CA SER A 177 -5.13 10.50 18.49
C SER A 177 -6.65 10.40 18.52
N VAL A 178 -7.24 9.32 17.97
CA VAL A 178 -8.69 9.11 17.98
C VAL A 178 -9.19 8.90 19.41
N GLU A 179 -8.51 8.07 20.19
CA GLU A 179 -8.86 7.83 21.59
C GLU A 179 -8.69 9.09 22.43
N ALA A 180 -7.56 9.80 22.28
CA ALA A 180 -7.31 11.08 22.94
C ALA A 180 -8.40 12.12 22.61
N TYR A 181 -8.84 12.17 21.35
CA TYR A 181 -9.91 13.08 20.93
C TYR A 181 -11.26 12.73 21.56
N ILE A 182 -11.65 11.45 21.53
CA ILE A 182 -12.96 11.01 22.02
C ILE A 182 -13.07 11.16 23.53
N LYS A 183 -11.99 10.84 24.27
CA LYS A 183 -12.00 10.87 25.74
C LYS A 183 -11.77 12.27 26.31
N ASP A 184 -10.81 13.00 25.73
CA ASP A 184 -10.23 14.20 26.35
C ASP A 184 -10.32 15.45 25.46
N GLY A 185 -10.92 15.33 24.28
CA GLY A 185 -11.23 16.45 23.39
C GLY A 185 -10.09 16.92 22.49
N GLU A 186 -10.34 18.00 21.76
CA GLU A 186 -9.43 18.52 20.72
C GLU A 186 -8.04 18.87 21.24
N ALA A 187 -7.94 19.49 22.41
CA ALA A 187 -6.66 19.91 22.98
C ALA A 187 -5.74 18.72 23.28
N ALA A 188 -6.30 17.65 23.86
CA ALA A 188 -5.55 16.43 24.14
C ALA A 188 -5.11 15.70 22.86
N ALA A 189 -5.99 15.63 21.85
CA ALA A 189 -5.63 15.08 20.54
C ALA A 189 -4.50 15.86 19.86
N ARG A 190 -4.54 17.20 19.93
CA ARG A 190 -3.47 18.06 19.40
C ARG A 190 -2.15 17.83 20.13
N GLU A 191 -2.17 17.66 21.45
CA GLU A 191 -0.96 17.38 22.22
C GLU A 191 -0.40 15.99 21.90
N TRP A 192 -1.26 14.98 21.80
CA TRP A 192 -0.87 13.64 21.37
C TRP A 192 -0.22 13.67 19.98
N LEU A 193 -0.78 14.44 19.04
CA LEU A 193 -0.22 14.60 17.69
C LEU A 193 1.15 15.31 17.69
N ARG A 194 1.38 16.26 18.59
CA ARG A 194 2.67 16.97 18.72
C ARG A 194 3.75 16.15 19.41
N THR A 195 3.36 15.13 20.17
CA THR A 195 4.27 14.28 20.95
C THR A 195 4.38 12.91 20.28
N THR A 196 3.53 11.95 20.64
CA THR A 196 3.54 10.59 20.09
C THR A 196 3.34 10.57 18.57
N GLY A 197 2.45 11.41 18.03
CA GLY A 197 2.25 11.51 16.58
C GLY A 197 3.50 12.01 15.84
N PHE A 198 4.23 12.97 16.45
CA PHE A 198 5.50 13.45 15.92
C PHE A 198 6.58 12.38 16.01
N GLU A 199 6.71 11.69 17.14
CA GLU A 199 7.67 10.58 17.29
C GLU A 199 7.41 9.50 16.23
N ASN A 200 6.16 9.09 16.04
CA ASN A 200 5.79 8.08 15.04
C ASN A 200 6.21 8.46 13.61
N ILE A 201 6.01 9.73 13.20
CA ILE A 201 6.36 10.18 11.85
C ILE A 201 7.86 10.46 11.71
N ASP A 202 8.53 10.97 12.75
CA ASP A 202 9.97 11.24 12.75
C ASP A 202 10.78 9.94 12.66
N GLU A 203 10.41 8.92 13.41
CA GLU A 203 11.03 7.59 13.32
C GLU A 203 10.80 6.94 11.97
N LEU A 204 9.58 7.04 11.42
CA LEU A 204 9.29 6.56 10.06
C LEU A 204 10.16 7.28 9.03
N ASN A 205 10.31 8.61 9.13
CA ASN A 205 11.13 9.39 8.21
C ASN A 205 12.61 8.96 8.25
N LYS A 206 13.16 8.69 9.44
CA LYS A 206 14.52 8.17 9.59
C LYS A 206 14.70 6.82 8.90
N VAL A 207 13.72 5.92 9.00
CA VAL A 207 13.74 4.63 8.30
C VAL A 207 13.65 4.82 6.79
N LEU A 208 12.78 5.70 6.30
CA LEU A 208 12.63 5.97 4.86
C LEU A 208 13.92 6.51 4.24
N GLN A 209 14.67 7.36 4.95
CA GLN A 209 15.96 7.88 4.50
C GLN A 209 17.00 6.80 4.19
N THR A 210 16.89 5.63 4.82
CA THR A 210 17.86 4.53 4.64
C THR A 210 17.32 3.35 3.86
N THR A 211 16.02 3.34 3.51
CA THR A 211 15.36 2.16 2.91
C THR A 211 14.66 2.43 1.58
N ALA A 212 14.10 3.62 1.39
CA ALA A 212 13.37 3.96 0.17
C ALA A 212 14.32 4.41 -0.96
N THR A 213 13.93 4.12 -2.21
CA THR A 213 14.67 4.52 -3.42
C THR A 213 13.92 5.63 -4.15
N SER A 214 14.62 6.57 -4.79
CA SER A 214 13.95 7.65 -5.52
C SER A 214 13.08 7.10 -6.66
N TRP A 215 11.85 7.60 -6.79
CA TRP A 215 10.97 7.24 -7.91
C TRP A 215 11.54 7.67 -9.26
N THR A 216 12.44 8.68 -9.28
CA THR A 216 13.12 9.16 -10.49
C THR A 216 14.06 8.12 -11.12
N GLU A 217 14.37 7.02 -10.41
CA GLU A 217 15.17 5.92 -10.94
C GLU A 217 14.34 4.93 -11.77
N ARG A 218 13.00 5.05 -11.75
CA ARG A 218 12.05 4.18 -12.47
C ARG A 218 11.38 4.83 -13.68
N VAL A 219 11.43 6.17 -13.78
CA VAL A 219 10.78 6.96 -14.84
C VAL A 219 11.77 7.51 -15.86
#